data_AF-A0A3P7PEE6-F1
#
_entry.id   AF-A0A3P7PEE6-F1
#
_cell.length_a   1.000
_cell.length_b   1.000
_cell.length_c   1.000
_cell.angle_alpha   90.00
_cell.angle_beta   90.00
_cell.angle_gamma   90.00
#
_symmetry.space_group_name_H-M   'P 1'
#
loop_
_entity.id
_entity.type
_entity.pdbx_description
1 polymer ?
#
loop_
_entity_poly.entity_id
_entity_poly.type
_entity_poly.pdbx_seq_one_letter_code
_entity_poly.pdbx_strand_id
1 'polypeptide(L)'
;MENSSKGLERRQILTRLFELDIKWKQLIETDMSTEAVNQEMEVLAEAYLDQLPNVNLSRCPFTGESLTLTMDVDGMDGLWWNNESPKRPEPKLPKTYFAMDGALKLEASLEVAPFIATPGPDVPFVIPRLLAFDQVKAVLSTVKIGAHTGYVIIYYADPMLEGEKRVNDWGTDRYWEDTDAFSGMVSPGQWVSVTPHIEDYDFDLAPYIRSGKLLWIEPQDEKLLLKSVVSGCPYLELEGSHWPKFIQDGQMWEDDMTLEFEEEAIDKSELMKKIEAFERSEG
;
A
#
# COMPACT_ATOMS: atom_id res chain seq x y z
N MET A 1 -19.13 30.04 -4.21
CA MET A 1 -19.83 28.81 -4.62
C MET A 1 -19.90 27.93 -3.38
N GLU A 2 -21.07 27.81 -2.77
CA GLU A 2 -21.26 26.92 -1.61
C GLU A 2 -21.07 25.46 -2.05
N ASN A 3 -20.31 24.72 -1.25
CA ASN A 3 -19.75 23.43 -1.59
C ASN A 3 -20.85 22.38 -1.80
N SER A 4 -21.20 22.12 -3.07
CA SER A 4 -22.29 21.22 -3.50
C SER A 4 -22.03 19.73 -3.19
N SER A 5 -20.87 19.38 -2.63
CA SER A 5 -20.49 18.02 -2.25
C SER A 5 -20.95 17.64 -0.84
N LYS A 6 -21.40 18.59 0.00
CA LYS A 6 -21.90 18.29 1.35
C LYS A 6 -23.13 17.41 1.28
N GLY A 7 -23.00 16.15 1.71
CA GLY A 7 -24.08 15.17 1.80
C GLY A 7 -24.15 14.16 0.65
N LEU A 8 -23.16 14.13 -0.26
CA LEU A 8 -23.03 13.01 -1.20
C LEU A 8 -22.50 11.76 -0.48
N GLU A 9 -23.08 10.61 -0.80
CA GLU A 9 -22.59 9.31 -0.33
C GLU A 9 -21.29 8.91 -1.05
N ARG A 10 -20.39 8.18 -0.37
CA ARG A 10 -19.11 7.66 -0.93
C ARG A 10 -19.24 7.17 -2.37
N ARG A 11 -20.24 6.32 -2.65
CA ARG A 11 -20.47 5.73 -3.98
C ARG A 11 -20.80 6.77 -5.05
N GLN A 12 -21.54 7.84 -4.71
CA GLN A 12 -21.86 8.92 -5.64
C GLN A 12 -20.62 9.73 -5.98
N ILE A 13 -19.77 10.00 -4.97
CA ILE A 13 -18.49 10.69 -5.16
C ILE A 13 -17.58 9.90 -6.10
N LEU A 14 -17.38 8.60 -5.83
CA LEU A 14 -16.53 7.75 -6.67
C LEU A 14 -17.05 7.64 -8.10
N THR A 15 -18.35 7.41 -8.28
CA THR A 15 -18.98 7.36 -9.61
C THR A 15 -18.68 8.64 -10.39
N ARG A 16 -18.84 9.80 -9.75
CA ARG A 16 -18.59 11.09 -10.38
C ARG A 16 -17.11 11.31 -10.69
N LEU A 17 -16.21 10.93 -9.79
CA LEU A 17 -14.77 11.02 -10.03
C LEU A 17 -14.34 10.19 -11.24
N PHE A 18 -14.91 8.99 -11.44
CA PHE A 18 -14.59 8.14 -12.59
C PHE A 18 -15.13 8.70 -13.90
N GLU A 19 -16.32 9.30 -13.89
CA GLU A 19 -16.83 10.05 -15.06
C GLU A 19 -15.92 11.24 -15.42
N LEU A 20 -15.42 11.95 -14.41
CA LEU A 20 -14.52 13.09 -14.59
C LEU A 20 -13.15 12.65 -15.10
N ASP A 21 -12.62 11.51 -14.67
CA ASP A 21 -11.37 10.94 -15.19
C ASP A 21 -11.48 10.63 -16.69
N ILE A 22 -12.57 9.99 -17.13
CA ILE A 22 -12.83 9.74 -18.55
C ILE A 22 -12.89 11.06 -19.33
N LYS A 23 -13.62 12.05 -18.81
CA LYS A 23 -13.72 13.38 -19.42
C LYS A 23 -12.37 14.09 -19.47
N TRP A 24 -11.57 13.99 -18.42
CA TRP A 24 -10.24 14.59 -18.33
C TRP A 24 -9.30 14.03 -19.40
N LYS A 25 -9.27 12.70 -19.57
CA LYS A 25 -8.51 12.03 -20.63
C LYS A 25 -8.92 12.53 -22.02
N GLN A 26 -10.22 12.62 -22.30
CA GLN A 26 -10.74 13.15 -23.57
C GLN A 26 -10.35 14.61 -23.83
N LEU A 27 -10.36 15.46 -22.79
CA LEU A 27 -9.96 16.87 -22.91
C LEU A 27 -8.46 16.99 -23.21
N ILE A 28 -7.61 16.16 -22.60
CA ILE A 28 -6.18 16.12 -22.91
C ILE A 28 -5.94 15.70 -24.37
N GLU A 29 -6.61 14.64 -24.83
CA GLU A 29 -6.50 14.16 -26.20
C GLU A 29 -6.92 15.21 -27.25
N THR A 30 -7.85 16.09 -26.87
CA THR A 30 -8.40 17.15 -27.73
C THR A 30 -7.77 18.53 -27.51
N ASP A 31 -6.70 18.61 -26.70
CA ASP A 31 -6.01 19.86 -26.33
C ASP A 31 -6.96 20.95 -25.80
N MET A 32 -7.96 20.51 -25.03
CA MET A 32 -8.96 21.38 -24.39
C MET A 32 -8.60 21.66 -22.92
N SER A 33 -9.11 22.76 -22.37
CA SER A 33 -8.87 23.11 -20.96
C SER A 33 -9.45 22.08 -19.99
N THR A 34 -8.62 21.66 -19.03
CA THR A 34 -8.96 20.71 -17.95
C THR A 34 -9.27 21.38 -16.61
N GLU A 35 -9.14 22.72 -16.51
CA GLU A 35 -9.19 23.45 -15.24
C GLU A 35 -10.46 23.19 -14.43
N ALA A 36 -11.64 23.28 -15.06
CA ALA A 36 -12.92 23.05 -14.39
C ALA A 36 -13.09 21.58 -13.94
N VAL A 37 -12.54 20.63 -14.70
CA VAL A 37 -12.59 19.20 -14.33
C VAL A 37 -11.65 18.92 -13.17
N ASN A 38 -10.43 19.46 -13.20
CA ASN A 38 -9.47 19.32 -12.10
C ASN A 38 -10.02 19.90 -10.79
N GLN A 39 -10.63 21.09 -10.85
CA GLN A 39 -11.23 21.71 -9.67
C GLN A 39 -12.38 20.88 -9.08
N GLU A 40 -13.24 20.29 -9.93
CA GLU A 40 -14.31 19.42 -9.47
C GLU A 40 -13.75 18.12 -8.86
N MET A 41 -12.74 17.51 -9.49
CA MET A 41 -12.08 16.31 -8.98
C MET A 41 -11.40 16.56 -7.63
N GLU A 42 -10.75 17.71 -7.43
CA GLU A 42 -10.11 18.07 -6.16
C GLU A 42 -11.14 18.17 -5.03
N VAL A 43 -12.24 18.90 -5.25
CA VAL A 43 -13.33 19.05 -4.27
C VAL A 43 -13.96 17.69 -3.92
N LEU A 44 -14.13 16.81 -4.90
CA LEU A 44 -14.68 15.47 -4.67
C LEU A 44 -13.69 14.54 -3.97
N ALA A 45 -12.39 14.64 -4.28
CA ALA A 45 -11.36 13.87 -3.59
C ALA A 45 -11.26 14.28 -2.12
N GLU A 46 -11.33 15.57 -1.80
CA GLU A 46 -11.41 16.05 -0.41
C GLU A 46 -12.66 15.50 0.30
N ALA A 47 -13.83 15.61 -0.34
CA ALA A 47 -15.07 15.09 0.22
C ALA A 47 -15.05 13.57 0.44
N TYR A 48 -14.34 12.81 -0.42
CA TYR A 48 -14.10 11.39 -0.24
C TYR A 48 -13.21 11.13 0.99
N LEU A 49 -12.08 11.83 1.11
CA LEU A 49 -11.14 11.67 2.23
C LEU A 49 -11.80 11.99 3.58
N ASP A 50 -12.66 13.00 3.63
CA ASP A 50 -13.42 13.40 4.82
C ASP A 50 -14.42 12.32 5.29
N GLN A 51 -14.81 11.38 4.41
CA GLN A 51 -15.73 10.29 4.75
C GLN A 51 -15.02 9.02 5.22
N LEU A 52 -13.70 8.93 5.06
CA LEU A 52 -12.97 7.73 5.43
C LEU A 52 -12.96 7.54 6.96
N PRO A 53 -13.29 6.34 7.47
CA PRO A 53 -13.29 6.08 8.90
C PRO A 53 -11.88 5.95 9.45
N ASN A 54 -11.73 6.28 10.74
CA ASN A 54 -10.56 5.94 11.54
C ASN A 54 -10.68 4.49 12.03
N VAL A 55 -9.71 3.65 11.71
CA VAL A 55 -9.72 2.22 12.01
C VAL A 55 -8.60 1.89 12.99
N ASN A 56 -8.93 1.23 14.09
CA ASN A 56 -7.94 0.72 15.04
C ASN A 56 -7.35 -0.58 14.48
N LEU A 57 -6.11 -0.52 14.02
CA LEU A 57 -5.49 -1.63 13.29
C LEU A 57 -4.52 -2.42 14.15
N SER A 58 -3.78 -1.77 15.05
CA SER A 58 -2.68 -2.44 15.73
C SER A 58 -2.33 -1.79 17.07
N ARG A 59 -1.44 -2.43 17.82
CA ARG A 59 -0.84 -1.90 19.04
C ARG A 59 0.66 -2.13 19.00
N CYS A 60 1.44 -1.09 19.22
CA CYS A 60 2.89 -1.17 19.20
C CYS A 60 3.39 -2.16 20.27
N PRO A 61 4.20 -3.17 19.91
CA PRO A 61 4.71 -4.16 20.86
C PRO A 61 5.82 -3.63 21.77
N PHE A 62 6.34 -2.42 21.51
CA PHE A 62 7.38 -1.78 22.30
C PHE A 62 6.81 -0.77 23.30
N THR A 63 5.88 0.08 22.87
CA THR A 63 5.32 1.18 23.68
C THR A 63 3.92 0.89 24.22
N GLY A 64 3.21 -0.07 23.62
CA GLY A 64 1.80 -0.32 23.91
C GLY A 64 0.82 0.71 23.32
N GLU A 65 1.31 1.70 22.56
CA GLU A 65 0.47 2.70 21.88
C GLU A 65 -0.41 2.05 20.80
N SER A 66 -1.67 2.46 20.70
CA SER A 66 -2.57 1.98 19.65
C SER A 66 -2.31 2.73 18.34
N LEU A 67 -2.32 2.01 17.22
CA LEU A 67 -2.24 2.58 15.89
C LEU A 67 -3.64 2.62 15.26
N THR A 68 -4.06 3.83 14.96
CA THR A 68 -5.31 4.12 14.24
C THR A 68 -4.96 4.77 12.91
N LEU A 69 -5.47 4.24 11.80
CA LEU A 69 -5.28 4.80 10.46
C LEU A 69 -6.62 5.12 9.81
N THR A 70 -6.65 6.16 8.98
CA THR A 70 -7.78 6.42 8.11
C THR A 70 -7.68 5.52 6.87
N MET A 71 -8.72 4.73 6.63
CA MET A 71 -8.69 3.69 5.59
C MET A 71 -10.07 3.51 4.97
N ASP A 72 -10.12 3.25 3.67
CA ASP A 72 -11.36 2.86 3.00
C ASP A 72 -11.66 1.38 3.24
N VAL A 73 -12.63 1.15 4.12
CA VAL A 73 -13.10 -0.18 4.52
C VAL A 73 -14.44 -0.54 3.89
N ASP A 74 -15.00 0.30 3.02
CA ASP A 74 -16.29 0.01 2.40
C ASP A 74 -16.15 -0.89 1.17
N GLY A 75 -14.99 -0.84 0.49
CA GLY A 75 -14.68 -1.66 -0.68
C GLY A 75 -13.36 -1.27 -1.32
N MET A 76 -12.91 -2.08 -2.30
CA MET A 76 -11.64 -1.86 -3.02
C MET A 76 -11.77 -0.86 -4.18
N ASP A 77 -12.97 -0.35 -4.45
CA ASP A 77 -13.23 0.66 -5.48
C ASP A 77 -12.89 2.10 -5.03
N GLY A 78 -12.42 2.27 -3.79
CA GLY A 78 -12.05 3.55 -3.23
C GLY A 78 -10.68 4.04 -3.69
N LEU A 79 -10.50 5.36 -3.78
CA LEU A 79 -9.21 5.97 -4.14
C LEU A 79 -8.08 5.61 -3.16
N TRP A 80 -8.37 5.16 -1.94
CA TRP A 80 -7.37 4.64 -1.00
C TRP A 80 -6.60 3.43 -1.56
N TRP A 81 -7.29 2.60 -2.35
CA TRP A 81 -6.82 1.35 -2.96
C TRP A 81 -6.24 1.52 -4.37
N ASN A 82 -6.24 2.75 -4.91
CA ASN A 82 -5.61 3.02 -6.20
C ASN A 82 -4.11 2.81 -6.07
N ASN A 83 -3.59 1.77 -6.72
CA ASN A 83 -2.20 1.34 -6.58
C ASN A 83 -1.22 2.45 -6.97
N GLU A 84 -1.43 3.08 -8.12
CA GLU A 84 -0.52 4.07 -8.71
C GLU A 84 -0.71 5.49 -8.17
N SER A 85 -1.90 5.83 -7.68
CA SER A 85 -2.26 7.19 -7.24
C SER A 85 -3.22 7.16 -6.05
N PRO A 86 -2.82 6.56 -4.92
CA PRO A 86 -3.68 6.44 -3.77
C PRO A 86 -4.01 7.82 -3.19
N LYS A 87 -5.25 8.01 -2.74
CA LYS A 87 -5.65 9.18 -1.93
C LYS A 87 -5.82 8.75 -0.49
N ARG A 88 -4.92 9.23 0.38
CA ARG A 88 -4.87 8.90 1.80
C ARG A 88 -4.61 10.19 2.60
N PRO A 89 -5.25 10.39 3.76
CA PRO A 89 -4.88 11.47 4.66
C PRO A 89 -3.47 11.23 5.22
N GLU A 90 -2.78 12.30 5.61
CA GLU A 90 -1.49 12.19 6.29
C GLU A 90 -1.67 11.46 7.64
N PRO A 91 -1.00 10.32 7.85
CA PRO A 91 -1.21 9.51 9.04
C PRO A 91 -0.42 10.07 10.24
N LYS A 92 -1.00 9.95 11.44
CA LYS A 92 -0.27 10.16 12.70
C LYS A 92 0.31 8.85 13.17
N LEU A 93 1.59 8.63 12.87
CA LEU A 93 2.27 7.36 13.12
C LEU A 93 3.06 7.40 14.45
N PRO A 94 3.04 6.31 15.26
CA PRO A 94 3.96 6.14 16.36
C PRO A 94 5.41 6.20 15.88
N LYS A 95 6.34 6.69 16.71
CA LYS A 95 7.77 6.78 16.35
C LYS A 95 8.42 5.45 15.98
N THR A 96 7.83 4.34 16.42
CA THR A 96 8.29 2.98 16.15
C THR A 96 7.64 2.37 14.91
N TYR A 97 6.67 3.02 14.26
CA TYR A 97 6.08 2.54 13.01
C TYR A 97 7.15 2.44 11.94
N PHE A 98 7.28 1.27 11.34
CA PHE A 98 8.29 1.02 10.30
C PHE A 98 7.64 0.79 8.93
N ALA A 99 6.65 -0.09 8.83
CA ALA A 99 5.95 -0.35 7.57
C ALA A 99 4.57 -0.98 7.79
N MET A 100 3.72 -0.94 6.76
CA MET A 100 2.42 -1.61 6.70
C MET A 100 2.31 -2.37 5.39
N ASP A 101 1.97 -3.66 5.50
CA ASP A 101 1.59 -4.50 4.37
C ASP A 101 0.31 -5.27 4.73
N GLY A 102 -0.23 -6.05 3.80
CA GLY A 102 -1.43 -6.83 4.05
C GLY A 102 -1.78 -7.85 2.99
N ALA A 103 -2.74 -8.68 3.38
CA ALA A 103 -3.39 -9.66 2.52
C ALA A 103 -4.91 -9.45 2.60
N LEU A 104 -5.64 -9.93 1.60
CA LEU A 104 -7.09 -9.80 1.53
C LEU A 104 -7.72 -11.08 1.00
N LYS A 105 -8.48 -11.77 1.86
CA LYS A 105 -9.32 -12.87 1.44
C LYS A 105 -10.57 -12.37 0.74
N LEU A 106 -10.71 -12.74 -0.54
CA LEU A 106 -11.85 -12.36 -1.35
C LEU A 106 -13.05 -13.29 -1.10
N GLU A 107 -14.23 -12.75 -0.76
CA GLU A 107 -15.44 -13.54 -0.44
C GLU A 107 -16.67 -13.20 -1.31
N ALA A 108 -16.65 -12.06 -2.03
CA ALA A 108 -17.78 -11.54 -2.80
C ALA A 108 -17.40 -11.18 -4.24
N SER A 109 -18.40 -10.75 -5.01
CA SER A 109 -18.17 -10.15 -6.33
C SER A 109 -17.32 -8.89 -6.19
N LEU A 110 -16.35 -8.75 -7.10
CA LEU A 110 -15.41 -7.64 -7.10
C LEU A 110 -16.11 -6.34 -7.49
N GLU A 111 -15.76 -5.27 -6.81
CA GLU A 111 -16.18 -3.93 -7.20
C GLU A 111 -15.49 -3.49 -8.51
N VAL A 112 -16.10 -2.51 -9.18
CA VAL A 112 -15.61 -1.96 -10.45
C VAL A 112 -14.93 -0.63 -10.17
N ALA A 113 -13.65 -0.54 -10.50
CA ALA A 113 -12.88 0.70 -10.49
C ALA A 113 -11.98 0.77 -11.74
N PRO A 114 -11.75 1.99 -12.29
CA PRO A 114 -10.98 2.18 -13.52
C PRO A 114 -9.46 2.12 -13.30
N PHE A 115 -9.02 1.79 -12.09
CA PHE A 115 -7.61 1.70 -11.69
C PHE A 115 -7.32 0.31 -11.12
N ILE A 116 -6.04 -0.03 -11.06
CA ILE A 116 -5.57 -1.27 -10.45
C ILE A 116 -5.57 -1.12 -8.93
N ALA A 117 -6.18 -2.09 -8.25
CA ALA A 117 -6.04 -2.30 -6.81
C ALA A 117 -5.21 -3.57 -6.55
N THR A 118 -4.28 -3.49 -5.60
CA THR A 118 -3.35 -4.59 -5.26
C THR A 118 -3.47 -4.96 -3.78
N PRO A 119 -4.51 -5.70 -3.37
CA PRO A 119 -4.78 -5.95 -1.96
C PRO A 119 -3.91 -7.06 -1.33
N GLY A 120 -3.04 -7.69 -2.11
CA GLY A 120 -2.17 -8.78 -1.67
C GLY A 120 -2.80 -10.18 -1.88
N PRO A 121 -2.18 -11.24 -1.32
CA PRO A 121 -2.67 -12.62 -1.39
C PRO A 121 -3.92 -12.85 -0.52
N ASP A 122 -4.50 -14.05 -0.52
CA ASP A 122 -5.68 -14.36 0.31
C ASP A 122 -5.36 -14.58 1.79
N VAL A 123 -4.10 -14.91 2.09
CA VAL A 123 -3.67 -15.34 3.42
C VAL A 123 -2.55 -14.45 3.94
N PRO A 124 -2.50 -14.19 5.26
CA PRO A 124 -1.45 -13.37 5.85
C PRO A 124 -0.09 -14.02 5.67
N PHE A 125 0.91 -13.16 5.53
CA PHE A 125 2.32 -13.53 5.42
C PHE A 125 3.15 -12.62 6.33
N VAL A 126 4.43 -12.92 6.43
CA VAL A 126 5.44 -11.98 6.92
C VAL A 126 6.55 -11.85 5.89
N ILE A 127 7.38 -10.83 6.07
CA ILE A 127 8.53 -10.57 5.22
C ILE A 127 9.79 -10.92 6.02
N PRO A 128 10.41 -12.09 5.79
CA PRO A 128 11.51 -12.60 6.62
C PRO A 128 12.68 -11.64 6.73
N ARG A 129 13.03 -10.92 5.66
CA ARG A 129 14.15 -9.96 5.67
C ARG A 129 13.94 -8.84 6.68
N LEU A 130 12.70 -8.42 6.93
CA LEU A 130 12.39 -7.41 7.94
C LEU A 130 12.46 -8.00 9.35
N LEU A 131 11.94 -9.22 9.55
CA LEU A 131 11.95 -9.89 10.85
C LEU A 131 13.31 -10.47 11.25
N ALA A 132 14.26 -10.53 10.32
CA ALA A 132 15.65 -10.90 10.57
C ALA A 132 16.36 -9.89 11.52
N PHE A 133 15.91 -8.64 11.54
CA PHE A 133 16.43 -7.62 12.45
C PHE A 133 15.89 -7.81 13.87
N ASP A 134 16.77 -7.76 14.86
CA ASP A 134 16.40 -7.90 16.28
C ASP A 134 15.51 -6.78 16.80
N GLN A 135 15.62 -5.61 16.20
CA GLN A 135 14.83 -4.41 16.51
C GLN A 135 13.40 -4.50 16.01
N VAL A 136 13.10 -5.41 15.06
CA VAL A 136 11.82 -5.43 14.35
C VAL A 136 10.89 -6.49 14.93
N LYS A 137 9.62 -6.09 15.10
CA LYS A 137 8.50 -6.98 15.40
C LYS A 137 7.32 -6.63 14.51
N ALA A 138 6.57 -7.64 14.07
CA ALA A 138 5.32 -7.47 13.36
C ALA A 138 4.12 -7.72 14.28
N VAL A 139 3.00 -7.07 13.98
CA VAL A 139 1.70 -7.32 14.58
C VAL A 139 0.69 -7.59 13.47
N LEU A 140 0.05 -8.76 13.54
CA LEU A 140 -1.01 -9.19 12.63
C LEU A 140 -2.39 -8.98 13.26
N SER A 141 -3.30 -8.39 12.50
CA SER A 141 -4.70 -8.19 12.90
C SER A 141 -5.64 -8.33 11.69
N THR A 142 -6.95 -8.20 11.93
CA THR A 142 -7.95 -8.23 10.85
C THR A 142 -8.78 -6.96 10.80
N VAL A 143 -9.17 -6.59 9.58
CA VAL A 143 -10.15 -5.54 9.29
C VAL A 143 -11.15 -6.06 8.25
N LYS A 144 -12.42 -5.67 8.35
CA LYS A 144 -13.39 -5.94 7.28
C LYS A 144 -13.30 -4.85 6.24
N ILE A 145 -13.27 -5.24 4.96
CA ILE A 145 -13.23 -4.33 3.81
C ILE A 145 -14.37 -4.74 2.89
N GLY A 146 -15.49 -4.02 2.95
CA GLY A 146 -16.74 -4.43 2.34
C GLY A 146 -17.12 -5.83 2.81
N ALA A 147 -17.26 -6.77 1.87
CA ALA A 147 -17.52 -8.18 2.18
C ALA A 147 -16.25 -9.00 2.45
N HIS A 148 -15.07 -8.44 2.24
CA HIS A 148 -13.79 -9.14 2.28
C HIS A 148 -13.17 -9.12 3.68
N THR A 149 -12.19 -10.01 3.89
CA THR A 149 -11.43 -10.07 5.15
C THR A 149 -9.99 -9.63 4.89
N GLY A 150 -9.62 -8.46 5.39
CA GLY A 150 -8.26 -7.93 5.35
C GLY A 150 -7.44 -8.44 6.52
N TYR A 151 -6.21 -8.81 6.24
CA TYR A 151 -5.19 -9.18 7.21
C TYR A 151 -4.09 -8.12 7.18
N VAL A 152 -4.05 -7.28 8.21
CA VAL A 152 -3.13 -6.14 8.29
C VAL A 152 -1.88 -6.56 9.03
N ILE A 153 -0.72 -6.28 8.46
CA ILE A 153 0.57 -6.60 9.05
C ILE A 153 1.33 -5.30 9.26
N ILE A 154 1.48 -4.89 10.51
CA ILE A 154 2.24 -3.68 10.87
C ILE A 154 3.59 -4.08 11.43
N TYR A 155 4.66 -3.57 10.82
CA TYR A 155 6.02 -3.72 11.31
C TYR A 155 6.38 -2.50 12.17
N TYR A 156 6.94 -2.79 13.34
CA TYR A 156 7.50 -1.80 14.25
C TYR A 156 9.00 -2.06 14.43
N ALA A 157 9.77 -0.99 14.59
CA ALA A 157 11.20 -1.05 14.88
C ALA A 157 11.54 -0.20 16.12
N ASP A 158 12.28 -0.77 17.06
CA ASP A 158 12.87 -0.04 18.19
C ASP A 158 14.24 -0.61 18.58
N PRO A 159 15.36 0.13 18.38
CA PRO A 159 15.41 1.45 17.70
C PRO A 159 15.02 1.36 16.22
N MET A 160 14.67 2.51 15.63
CA MET A 160 14.34 2.62 14.21
C MET A 160 15.51 2.17 13.32
N LEU A 161 15.21 1.50 12.22
CA LEU A 161 16.21 1.14 11.21
C LEU A 161 16.42 2.31 10.25
N GLU A 162 17.66 2.78 10.13
CA GLU A 162 18.05 3.84 9.19
C GLU A 162 18.62 3.22 7.92
N GLY A 163 18.19 3.70 6.75
CA GLY A 163 18.69 3.27 5.44
C GLY A 163 18.24 1.88 4.97
N GLU A 164 17.49 1.15 5.79
CA GLU A 164 16.93 -0.15 5.42
C GLU A 164 15.67 0.02 4.59
N LYS A 165 15.65 -0.63 3.41
CA LYS A 165 14.50 -0.60 2.51
C LYS A 165 13.26 -1.17 3.21
N ARG A 166 12.17 -0.40 3.20
CA ARG A 166 10.86 -0.84 3.69
C ARG A 166 10.16 -1.66 2.61
N VAL A 167 8.85 -1.75 2.72
CA VAL A 167 7.94 -2.36 1.74
C VAL A 167 6.97 -1.29 1.30
N ASN A 168 6.37 -1.45 0.12
CA ASN A 168 5.32 -0.54 -0.32
C ASN A 168 4.18 -0.54 0.69
N ASP A 169 3.55 0.62 0.90
CA ASP A 169 2.39 0.66 1.78
C ASP A 169 1.27 -0.20 1.18
N TRP A 170 0.55 -0.92 2.04
CA TRP A 170 -0.50 -1.83 1.57
C TRP A 170 -1.46 -1.17 0.58
N GLY A 171 -1.68 -1.82 -0.56
CA GLY A 171 -2.55 -1.31 -1.63
C GLY A 171 -1.91 -0.29 -2.58
N THR A 172 -0.60 -0.02 -2.48
CA THR A 172 0.13 0.85 -3.43
C THR A 172 1.48 0.25 -3.82
N ASP A 173 2.10 0.82 -4.86
CA ASP A 173 3.38 0.40 -5.43
C ASP A 173 4.58 1.12 -4.79
N ARG A 174 4.35 1.89 -3.72
CA ARG A 174 5.39 2.72 -3.10
C ARG A 174 5.16 2.98 -1.60
N TYR A 175 6.19 3.47 -0.95
CA TYR A 175 6.13 4.02 0.41
C TYR A 175 6.84 5.37 0.48
N TRP A 176 6.54 6.16 1.51
CA TRP A 176 7.21 7.43 1.76
C TRP A 176 8.43 7.23 2.66
N GLU A 177 9.57 7.77 2.23
CA GLU A 177 10.80 7.81 3.01
C GLU A 177 11.16 9.26 3.35
N ASP A 178 11.26 9.58 4.64
CA ASP A 178 11.77 10.87 5.07
C ASP A 178 13.28 10.94 4.78
N THR A 179 13.70 11.96 4.03
CA THR A 179 15.11 12.25 3.77
C THR A 179 15.53 13.47 4.58
N ASP A 180 16.69 13.38 5.23
CA ASP A 180 17.25 14.52 5.95
C ASP A 180 17.61 15.64 4.96
N ALA A 181 17.19 16.86 5.29
CA ALA A 181 17.31 18.07 4.44
C ALA A 181 18.77 18.50 4.12
N PHE A 182 19.77 17.68 4.45
CA PHE A 182 21.19 17.93 4.21
C PHE A 182 21.69 17.61 2.80
N SER A 183 20.84 17.04 1.92
CA SER A 183 21.19 16.87 0.49
C SER A 183 20.96 18.14 -0.35
N GLY A 184 20.44 19.23 0.25
CA GLY A 184 20.38 20.54 -0.40
C GLY A 184 19.42 20.65 -1.60
N MET A 185 18.60 19.62 -1.88
CA MET A 185 17.63 19.64 -2.98
C MET A 185 16.19 19.36 -2.48
N VAL A 186 15.58 20.43 -1.96
CA VAL A 186 14.16 20.88 -2.13
C VAL A 186 12.95 19.94 -1.85
N SER A 187 13.05 18.75 -1.28
CA SER A 187 11.84 18.09 -0.72
C SER A 187 12.11 17.32 0.58
N PRO A 188 11.24 17.44 1.60
CA PRO A 188 11.31 16.62 2.80
C PRO A 188 10.85 15.21 2.44
N GLY A 189 11.74 14.32 2.04
CA GLY A 189 11.41 12.95 1.66
C GLY A 189 11.19 12.69 0.18
N GLN A 190 11.00 11.41 -0.13
CA GLN A 190 10.80 10.86 -1.48
C GLN A 190 9.88 9.64 -1.45
N TRP A 191 9.14 9.44 -2.53
CA TRP A 191 8.43 8.17 -2.77
C TRP A 191 9.43 7.13 -3.28
N VAL A 192 9.49 5.99 -2.60
CA VAL A 192 10.32 4.85 -2.98
C VAL A 192 9.41 3.71 -3.40
N SER A 193 9.70 3.11 -4.56
CA SER A 193 8.98 1.95 -5.06
C SER A 193 9.88 0.71 -4.94
N VAL A 194 9.32 -0.38 -4.45
CA VAL A 194 9.99 -1.67 -4.32
C VAL A 194 9.18 -2.70 -5.09
N THR A 195 9.80 -3.39 -6.03
CA THR A 195 9.17 -4.54 -6.68
C THR A 195 9.02 -5.67 -5.65
N PRO A 196 7.79 -6.07 -5.29
CA PRO A 196 7.61 -7.17 -4.36
C PRO A 196 7.86 -8.49 -5.10
N HIS A 197 8.60 -9.41 -4.50
CA HIS A 197 8.74 -10.76 -5.03
C HIS A 197 8.00 -11.74 -4.12
N ILE A 198 7.31 -12.72 -4.70
CA ILE A 198 6.62 -13.75 -3.91
C ILE A 198 7.57 -14.50 -2.96
N GLU A 199 8.85 -14.61 -3.34
CA GLU A 199 9.91 -15.21 -2.53
C GLU A 199 10.25 -14.39 -1.27
N ASP A 200 9.87 -13.12 -1.23
CA ASP A 200 10.00 -12.28 -0.03
C ASP A 200 8.93 -12.59 1.02
N TYR A 201 7.88 -13.35 0.68
CA TYR A 201 6.76 -13.67 1.57
C TYR A 201 6.94 -15.06 2.20
N ASP A 202 6.78 -15.13 3.52
CA ASP A 202 6.66 -16.38 4.26
C ASP A 202 5.28 -16.51 4.88
N PHE A 203 4.59 -17.57 4.50
CA PHE A 203 3.24 -17.91 4.94
C PHE A 203 3.22 -18.85 6.15
N ASP A 204 4.36 -19.46 6.53
CA ASP A 204 4.48 -20.20 7.79
C ASP A 204 4.72 -19.23 8.95
N LEU A 205 3.63 -18.72 9.52
CA LEU A 205 3.66 -17.72 10.59
C LEU A 205 4.10 -18.29 11.94
N ALA A 206 3.97 -19.61 12.15
CA ALA A 206 4.13 -20.21 13.49
C ALA A 206 5.56 -20.04 14.07
N PRO A 207 6.66 -20.22 13.31
CA PRO A 207 8.02 -19.93 13.76
C PRO A 207 8.20 -18.50 14.29
N TYR A 208 7.61 -17.50 13.62
CA TYR A 208 7.72 -16.10 14.00
C TYR A 208 6.93 -15.76 15.26
N ILE A 209 5.78 -16.42 15.47
CA ILE A 209 5.04 -16.29 16.73
C ILE A 209 5.83 -16.91 17.88
N ARG A 210 6.39 -18.11 17.70
CA ARG A 210 7.18 -18.79 18.75
C ARG A 210 8.42 -18.00 19.17
N SER A 211 9.06 -17.32 18.23
CA SER A 211 10.23 -16.47 18.51
C SER A 211 9.86 -15.09 19.08
N GLY A 212 8.58 -14.73 19.09
CA GLY A 212 8.11 -13.41 19.52
C GLY A 212 8.37 -12.29 18.52
N LYS A 213 8.72 -12.64 17.27
CA LYS A 213 8.90 -11.71 16.14
C LYS A 213 7.57 -11.28 15.54
N LEU A 214 6.58 -12.17 15.58
CA LEU A 214 5.20 -11.88 15.17
C LEU A 214 4.28 -11.97 16.40
N LEU A 215 3.56 -10.90 16.66
CA LEU A 215 2.44 -10.88 17.60
C LEU A 215 1.14 -10.80 16.81
N TRP A 216 0.03 -11.14 17.45
CA TRP A 216 -1.26 -11.12 16.79
C TRP A 216 -2.36 -10.61 17.72
N ILE A 217 -3.39 -10.01 17.12
CA ILE A 217 -4.58 -9.52 17.80
C ILE A 217 -5.74 -10.44 17.42
N GLU A 218 -6.58 -10.82 18.39
CA GLU A 218 -7.77 -11.63 18.09
C GLU A 218 -8.71 -10.85 17.16
N PRO A 219 -9.33 -11.50 16.15
CA PRO A 219 -10.33 -10.86 15.32
C PRO A 219 -11.41 -10.19 16.17
N GLN A 220 -11.77 -8.95 15.80
CA GLN A 220 -12.77 -8.13 16.50
C GLN A 220 -12.38 -7.70 17.93
N ASP A 221 -11.12 -7.86 18.37
CA ASP A 221 -10.68 -7.34 19.66
C ASP A 221 -10.44 -5.82 19.61
N GLU A 222 -11.47 -5.06 20.02
CA GLU A 222 -11.42 -3.60 20.11
C GLU A 222 -10.34 -3.08 21.08
N LYS A 223 -9.87 -3.90 22.02
CA LYS A 223 -8.81 -3.50 22.96
C LYS A 223 -7.41 -3.67 22.36
N LEU A 224 -7.30 -4.32 21.21
CA LEU A 224 -6.03 -4.60 20.52
C LEU A 224 -5.04 -5.30 21.48
N LEU A 225 -5.48 -6.36 22.16
CA LEU A 225 -4.62 -7.11 23.07
C LEU A 225 -3.65 -7.97 22.26
N LEU A 226 -2.36 -7.73 22.47
CA LEU A 226 -1.31 -8.46 21.80
C LEU A 226 -1.17 -9.87 22.39
N LYS A 227 -1.18 -10.86 21.53
CA LYS A 227 -0.92 -12.27 21.83
C LYS A 227 0.36 -12.71 21.13
N SER A 228 1.13 -13.55 21.80
CA SER A 228 2.45 -14.04 21.34
C SER A 228 2.56 -15.56 21.36
N VAL A 229 1.43 -16.26 21.49
CA VAL A 229 1.38 -17.72 21.57
C VAL A 229 0.74 -18.30 20.31
N VAL A 230 1.26 -19.43 19.84
CA VAL A 230 0.74 -20.16 18.67
C VAL A 230 -0.64 -20.75 18.96
N SER A 231 -0.85 -21.26 20.18
CA SER A 231 -2.09 -21.91 20.58
C SER A 231 -3.26 -20.94 20.46
N GLY A 232 -4.25 -21.30 19.63
CA GLY A 232 -5.45 -20.51 19.40
C GLY A 232 -5.26 -19.31 18.47
N CYS A 233 -4.13 -19.19 17.77
CA CYS A 233 -3.95 -18.18 16.74
C CYS A 233 -4.84 -18.50 15.52
N PRO A 234 -5.80 -17.64 15.14
CA PRO A 234 -6.75 -17.91 14.06
C PRO A 234 -6.16 -17.66 12.66
N TYR A 235 -4.91 -17.22 12.59
CA TYR A 235 -4.23 -16.86 11.35
C TYR A 235 -3.35 -17.97 10.78
N LEU A 236 -3.30 -19.11 11.47
CA LEU A 236 -2.52 -20.27 11.04
C LEU A 236 -3.38 -21.17 10.15
N GLU A 237 -2.75 -21.77 9.14
CA GLU A 237 -3.38 -22.78 8.27
C GLU A 237 -4.65 -22.28 7.56
N LEU A 238 -4.69 -20.98 7.25
CA LEU A 238 -5.78 -20.40 6.45
C LEU A 238 -5.70 -20.91 5.00
N GLU A 239 -6.85 -21.26 4.45
CA GLU A 239 -6.97 -21.60 3.03
C GLU A 239 -7.04 -20.32 2.17
N GLY A 240 -6.33 -20.31 1.05
CA GLY A 240 -6.38 -19.24 0.05
C GLY A 240 -5.14 -19.26 -0.86
N SER A 241 -5.17 -18.44 -1.91
CA SER A 241 -4.01 -18.25 -2.78
C SER A 241 -2.92 -17.44 -2.09
N HIS A 242 -1.67 -17.83 -2.36
CA HIS A 242 -0.48 -17.13 -1.89
C HIS A 242 0.02 -16.08 -2.90
N TRP A 243 -0.56 -16.06 -4.11
CA TRP A 243 -0.13 -15.13 -5.14
C TRP A 243 -0.69 -13.72 -4.92
N PRO A 244 0.09 -12.67 -5.21
CA PRO A 244 -0.42 -11.31 -5.27
C PRO A 244 -1.59 -11.21 -6.23
N LYS A 245 -2.63 -10.48 -5.83
CA LYS A 245 -3.81 -10.23 -6.66
C LYS A 245 -3.83 -8.81 -7.18
N PHE A 246 -4.36 -8.69 -8.38
CA PHE A 246 -4.62 -7.43 -9.06
C PHE A 246 -6.10 -7.38 -9.43
N ILE A 247 -6.73 -6.25 -9.17
CA ILE A 247 -8.16 -6.06 -9.42
C ILE A 247 -8.33 -4.77 -10.23
N GLN A 248 -9.04 -4.87 -11.34
CA GLN A 248 -9.41 -3.73 -12.17
C GLN A 248 -10.68 -4.08 -12.94
N ASP A 249 -11.59 -3.11 -13.11
CA ASP A 249 -12.82 -3.29 -13.89
C ASP A 249 -13.66 -4.52 -13.51
N GLY A 250 -13.68 -4.88 -12.22
CA GLY A 250 -14.41 -6.03 -11.70
C GLY A 250 -13.80 -7.39 -12.06
N GLN A 251 -12.57 -7.42 -12.57
CA GLN A 251 -11.80 -8.61 -12.88
C GLN A 251 -10.63 -8.77 -11.92
N MET A 252 -10.22 -10.01 -11.67
CA MET A 252 -9.04 -10.33 -10.89
C MET A 252 -8.11 -11.25 -11.66
N TRP A 253 -6.82 -11.01 -11.52
CA TRP A 253 -5.77 -11.92 -11.94
C TRP A 253 -4.68 -11.99 -10.87
N GLU A 254 -3.90 -13.06 -10.96
CA GLU A 254 -2.73 -13.30 -10.13
C GLU A 254 -1.50 -13.18 -11.00
N ASP A 255 -0.46 -12.53 -10.49
CA ASP A 255 0.82 -12.34 -11.17
C ASP A 255 1.95 -12.49 -10.16
N ASP A 256 3.05 -13.11 -10.56
CA ASP A 256 4.23 -13.26 -9.73
C ASP A 256 5.07 -11.97 -9.64
N MET A 257 4.65 -10.92 -10.35
CA MET A 257 5.35 -9.65 -10.49
C MET A 257 6.78 -9.80 -10.97
N THR A 258 7.13 -10.95 -11.55
CA THR A 258 8.32 -11.13 -12.38
C THR A 258 8.03 -10.54 -13.75
N LEU A 259 7.69 -9.24 -13.77
CA LEU A 259 8.03 -8.46 -14.94
C LEU A 259 9.55 -8.50 -15.00
N GLU A 260 10.07 -9.45 -15.79
CA GLU A 260 11.32 -9.30 -16.49
C GLU A 260 11.25 -7.90 -17.11
N PHE A 261 11.77 -6.91 -16.40
CA PHE A 261 12.53 -5.91 -17.09
C PHE A 261 13.58 -6.73 -17.82
N GLU A 262 13.28 -7.11 -19.07
CA GLU A 262 14.29 -7.04 -20.09
C GLU A 262 14.90 -5.66 -19.85
N GLU A 263 16.01 -5.63 -19.09
CA GLU A 263 17.01 -4.60 -19.31
C GLU A 263 17.11 -4.62 -20.82
N GLU A 264 16.50 -3.65 -21.50
CA GLU A 264 16.92 -3.28 -22.83
C GLU A 264 18.41 -3.18 -22.63
N ALA A 265 19.12 -4.21 -23.09
CA ALA A 265 20.54 -4.30 -22.94
C ALA A 265 20.99 -3.08 -23.70
N ILE A 266 21.24 -1.99 -22.96
CA ILE A 266 22.03 -0.89 -23.44
C ILE A 266 23.30 -1.62 -23.75
N ASP A 267 23.46 -1.94 -25.04
CA ASP A 267 24.60 -2.69 -25.51
C ASP A 267 25.76 -1.85 -25.04
N LYS A 268 26.46 -2.32 -24.01
CA LYS A 268 27.59 -1.58 -23.43
C LYS A 268 28.61 -1.32 -24.53
N SER A 269 28.62 -2.11 -25.60
CA SER A 269 29.41 -1.84 -26.80
C SER A 269 28.96 -0.57 -27.53
N GLU A 270 27.67 -0.28 -27.62
CA GLU A 270 27.13 0.90 -28.29
C GLU A 270 27.30 2.16 -27.44
N LEU A 271 27.13 2.07 -26.12
CA LEU A 271 27.42 3.16 -25.19
C LEU A 271 28.92 3.49 -25.17
N MET A 272 29.79 2.47 -25.12
CA MET A 272 31.24 2.67 -25.17
C MET A 272 31.71 3.20 -26.52
N LYS A 273 31.11 2.79 -27.64
CA LYS A 273 31.39 3.39 -28.96
C LYS A 273 31.02 4.87 -29.01
N LYS A 274 29.90 5.27 -28.39
CA LYS A 274 29.49 6.68 -28.32
C LYS A 274 30.44 7.51 -27.45
N ILE A 275 30.94 6.97 -26.34
CA ILE A 275 31.94 7.60 -25.48
C ILE A 275 33.29 7.75 -26.21
N GLU A 276 33.79 6.68 -26.86
CA GLU A 276 35.03 6.75 -27.63
C GLU A 276 34.95 7.70 -28.84
N ALA A 277 33.78 7.81 -29.48
CA ALA A 277 33.57 8.74 -30.57
C ALA A 277 33.58 10.20 -30.09
N PHE A 278 33.08 10.47 -28.88
CA PHE A 278 33.08 11.79 -28.28
C PHE A 278 34.50 12.23 -27.90
N GLU A 279 35.28 11.34 -27.27
CA GLU A 279 36.69 11.61 -26.89
C GLU A 279 37.61 11.82 -28.10
N ARG A 280 37.30 11.21 -29.25
CA ARG A 280 38.05 11.45 -30.51
C ARG A 280 37.64 12.73 -31.25
N SER A 281 36.53 13.36 -30.87
CA SER A 281 36.04 14.59 -31.51
C SER A 281 36.52 15.87 -30.82
N GLU A 282 37.10 15.76 -29.63
CA GLU A 282 37.71 16.88 -28.87
C GLU A 282 39.26 16.85 -28.87
N GLY A 283 39.88 16.03 -29.72
CA GLY A 283 41.35 15.91 -29.88
C GLY A 283 41.88 16.47 -31.20
#